data_AF-A0A484KX89-F1
#
_entry.id   AF-A0A484KX89-F1
#
_cell.length_a   1.000
_cell.length_b   1.000
_cell.length_c   1.000
_cell.angle_alpha   90.00
_cell.angle_beta   90.00
_cell.angle_gamma   90.00
#
_symmetry.space_group_name_H-M   'P 1'
#
loop_
_entity.id
_entity.type
_entity.pdbx_description
1 polymer ?
#
loop_
_entity_poly.entity_id
_entity_poly.type
_entity_poly.pdbx_seq_one_letter_code
_entity_poly.pdbx_strand_id
1 'polypeptide(L)'
;MGNQQDCLDTFKDQNEFYYTDASTDEDVGERKGKNSRKDDKWWLPTPKVPPNGLSDSERKWLQSQKESVNQILKAAMAINAQVLAEMEIPESYIDSLPKVSNSSLTYLAENQK
;
A
#
# COMPACT_ATOMS: atom_id res chain seq x y z
N MET A 1 -9.37 0.15 20.59
CA MET A 1 -8.98 0.40 19.19
C MET A 1 -9.62 -0.69 18.36
N GLY A 2 -10.37 -0.33 17.32
CA GLY A 2 -10.89 -1.34 16.37
C GLY A 2 -9.74 -1.98 15.60
N ASN A 3 -9.89 -3.25 15.25
CA ASN A 3 -8.91 -3.97 14.44
C ASN A 3 -9.17 -3.75 12.94
N GLN A 4 -8.31 -4.27 12.06
CA GLN A 4 -8.47 -4.10 10.61
C GLN A 4 -9.75 -4.76 10.07
N GLN A 5 -10.23 -5.83 10.72
CA GLN A 5 -11.46 -6.52 10.32
C GLN A 5 -12.69 -5.65 10.59
N ASP A 6 -12.72 -4.92 11.72
CA ASP A 6 -13.81 -4.00 12.05
C ASP A 6 -13.95 -2.90 10.99
N CYS A 7 -12.83 -2.44 10.41
CA CYS A 7 -12.84 -1.50 9.29
C CYS A 7 -13.46 -2.13 8.04
N LEU A 8 -13.05 -3.35 7.67
CA LEU A 8 -13.61 -4.05 6.51
C LEU A 8 -15.11 -4.35 6.67
N ASP A 9 -15.55 -4.66 7.89
CA ASP A 9 -16.96 -4.94 8.18
C ASP A 9 -17.86 -3.73 7.92
N THR A 10 -17.32 -2.51 7.99
CA THR A 10 -18.09 -1.28 7.70
C THR A 10 -18.42 -1.09 6.22
N PHE A 11 -17.80 -1.86 5.31
CA PHE A 11 -18.05 -1.78 3.87
C PHE A 11 -19.22 -2.63 3.38
N LYS A 12 -19.84 -3.44 4.24
CA LYS A 12 -20.92 -4.37 3.85
C LYS A 12 -22.15 -3.66 3.26
N ASP A 13 -22.42 -2.44 3.68
CA ASP A 13 -23.59 -1.67 3.27
C ASP A 13 -23.28 -0.66 2.13
N GLN A 14 -22.07 -0.73 1.55
CA GLN A 14 -21.61 0.24 0.56
C GLN A 14 -21.90 -0.19 -0.88
N ASN A 15 -22.59 0.69 -1.62
CA ASN A 15 -23.07 0.40 -2.98
C ASN A 15 -22.63 1.44 -4.03
N GLU A 16 -21.95 2.53 -3.63
CA GLU A 16 -21.56 3.60 -4.57
C GLU A 16 -20.27 3.32 -5.34
N PHE A 17 -19.56 2.24 -5.01
CA PHE A 17 -18.44 1.77 -5.82
C PHE A 17 -18.50 0.24 -5.95
N TYR A 18 -17.97 -0.26 -7.05
CA TYR A 18 -17.99 -1.68 -7.36
C TYR A 18 -16.73 -2.07 -8.14
N TYR A 19 -16.44 -3.36 -8.19
CA TYR A 19 -15.33 -3.90 -8.95
C TYR A 19 -15.87 -4.66 -10.17
N THR A 20 -15.24 -4.47 -11.32
CA THR A 20 -15.48 -5.29 -12.51
C THR A 20 -14.37 -6.32 -12.66
N ASP A 21 -14.70 -7.48 -13.22
CA ASP A 21 -13.71 -8.50 -13.54
C ASP A 21 -12.70 -7.95 -14.55
N ALA A 22 -11.42 -8.22 -14.29
CA ALA A 22 -10.31 -7.72 -15.12
C ALA A 22 -10.34 -8.29 -16.55
N SER A 23 -11.00 -9.44 -16.76
CA SER A 23 -11.17 -10.08 -18.07
C SER A 23 -12.32 -9.50 -18.91
N THR A 24 -13.25 -8.79 -18.29
CA THR A 24 -14.44 -8.20 -18.92
C THR A 24 -14.40 -6.67 -18.96
N ASP A 25 -13.35 -6.06 -18.43
CA ASP A 25 -13.18 -4.62 -18.42
C ASP A 25 -12.74 -4.14 -19.83
N GLU A 26 -13.71 -3.76 -20.67
CA GLU A 26 -13.48 -3.20 -22.02
C GLU A 26 -12.58 -1.95 -22.00
N ASP A 27 -12.49 -1.27 -20.84
CA ASP A 27 -11.63 -0.11 -20.60
C ASP A 27 -10.12 -0.43 -20.53
N VAL A 28 -9.72 -1.70 -20.45
CA VAL A 28 -8.30 -2.10 -20.50
C VAL A 28 -7.66 -1.67 -21.83
N GLY A 29 -8.47 -1.52 -22.89
CA GLY A 29 -8.03 -1.03 -24.20
C GLY A 29 -8.12 0.49 -24.40
N GLU A 30 -9.10 1.18 -23.81
CA GLU A 30 -9.53 2.50 -24.32
C GLU A 30 -9.27 3.70 -23.37
N ARG A 31 -9.01 3.48 -22.06
CA ARG A 31 -8.76 4.56 -21.09
C ARG A 31 -7.29 4.77 -20.72
N LYS A 32 -6.39 4.74 -21.71
CA LYS A 32 -5.01 5.25 -21.58
C LYS A 32 -4.89 6.74 -21.23
N GLY A 33 -6.01 7.47 -21.06
CA GLY A 33 -6.02 8.93 -21.15
C GLY A 33 -6.16 9.76 -19.88
N LYS A 34 -6.66 9.28 -18.73
CA LYS A 34 -6.86 10.21 -17.58
C LYS A 34 -6.94 9.65 -16.16
N ASN A 35 -7.07 8.34 -15.96
CA ASN A 35 -7.12 7.77 -14.59
C ASN A 35 -6.66 6.30 -14.50
N SER A 36 -6.00 5.77 -15.53
CA SER A 36 -5.31 4.48 -15.43
C SER A 36 -4.28 4.61 -14.30
N ARG A 37 -4.42 3.80 -13.26
CA ARG A 37 -3.43 3.73 -12.17
C ARG A 37 -2.04 3.69 -12.81
N LYS A 38 -1.11 4.52 -12.32
CA LYS A 38 0.30 4.52 -12.75
C LYS A 38 1.05 3.22 -12.37
N ASP A 39 0.34 2.12 -12.14
CA ASP A 39 0.78 1.05 -11.25
C ASP A 39 0.77 -0.28 -11.99
N ASP A 40 1.90 -1.01 -11.92
CA ASP A 40 2.19 -2.31 -12.54
C ASP A 40 1.30 -3.48 -12.04
N LYS A 41 0.15 -3.18 -11.43
CA LYS A 41 -0.71 -4.12 -10.71
C LYS A 41 -1.85 -4.62 -11.59
N TRP A 42 -1.49 -5.23 -12.72
CA TRP A 42 -2.41 -5.75 -13.73
C TRP A 42 -3.36 -6.83 -13.20
N TRP A 43 -3.04 -7.45 -12.06
CA TRP A 43 -3.85 -8.48 -11.42
C TRP A 43 -4.97 -7.94 -10.51
N LEU A 44 -5.07 -6.62 -10.29
CA LEU A 44 -6.12 -6.03 -9.45
C LEU A 44 -7.29 -5.51 -10.28
N PRO A 45 -8.55 -5.80 -9.90
CA PRO A 45 -9.71 -5.23 -10.57
C PRO A 45 -9.77 -3.70 -10.39
N THR A 46 -10.25 -3.01 -11.43
CA THR A 46 -10.43 -1.55 -11.39
C THR A 46 -11.74 -1.23 -10.66
N PRO A 47 -11.72 -0.44 -9.56
CA PRO A 47 -12.94 0.06 -8.96
C PRO A 47 -13.61 1.08 -9.89
N LYS A 48 -14.91 0.95 -10.06
CA LYS A 48 -15.76 1.89 -10.79
C LYS A 48 -16.67 2.62 -9.81
N VAL A 49 -17.11 3.81 -10.21
CA VAL A 49 -18.02 4.69 -9.47
C VAL A 49 -19.07 5.23 -10.46
N PRO A 50 -20.20 5.79 -10.00
CA PRO A 50 -21.17 6.47 -10.85
C PRO A 50 -20.53 7.56 -11.73
N PRO A 51 -21.10 7.88 -12.90
CA PRO A 51 -20.56 8.92 -13.79
C PRO A 51 -20.40 10.30 -13.12
N ASN A 52 -21.25 10.61 -12.15
CA ASN A 52 -21.21 11.86 -11.38
C ASN A 52 -20.27 11.78 -10.16
N GLY A 53 -19.57 10.66 -9.99
CA GLY A 53 -18.73 10.36 -8.83
C GLY A 53 -19.52 9.89 -7.60
N LEU A 54 -18.77 9.70 -6.51
CA LEU A 54 -19.31 9.38 -5.19
C LEU A 54 -20.01 10.60 -4.57
N SER A 55 -21.01 10.34 -3.76
CA SER A 55 -21.63 11.31 -2.87
C SER A 55 -20.60 11.93 -1.90
N ASP A 56 -20.88 13.15 -1.43
CA ASP A 56 -20.00 13.82 -0.47
C ASP A 56 -19.92 13.08 0.87
N SER A 57 -21.03 12.47 1.30
CA SER A 57 -21.08 11.61 2.48
C SER A 57 -20.13 10.43 2.32
N GLU A 58 -20.20 9.74 1.18
CA GLU A 58 -19.41 8.54 0.96
C GLU A 58 -17.93 8.85 0.79
N ARG A 59 -17.61 9.94 0.09
CA ARG A 59 -16.24 10.44 -0.01
C ARG A 59 -15.65 10.76 1.36
N LYS A 60 -16.37 11.48 2.22
CA LYS A 60 -15.90 11.81 3.58
C LYS A 60 -15.72 10.57 4.44
N TRP A 61 -16.66 9.64 4.34
CA TRP A 61 -16.59 8.37 5.05
C TRP A 61 -15.37 7.54 4.63
N LEU A 62 -15.11 7.39 3.33
CA LEU A 62 -13.91 6.71 2.82
C LEU A 62 -12.61 7.34 3.31
N GLN A 63 -12.54 8.68 3.39
CA GLN A 63 -11.37 9.36 3.94
C GLN A 63 -11.18 9.08 5.43
N SER A 64 -12.27 8.96 6.20
CA SER A 64 -12.21 8.58 7.61
C SER A 64 -11.68 7.14 7.77
N GLN A 65 -12.15 6.20 6.94
CA GLN A 65 -11.62 4.83 6.95
C GLN A 65 -10.13 4.79 6.59
N LYS A 66 -9.72 5.55 5.56
CA LYS A 66 -8.30 5.68 5.17
C LYS A 66 -7.44 6.18 6.33
N GLU A 67 -7.87 7.22 7.05
CA GLU A 67 -7.10 7.76 8.17
C GLU A 67 -7.01 6.74 9.31
N SER A 68 -8.13 6.07 9.63
CA SER A 68 -8.17 5.01 10.64
C SER A 68 -7.16 3.89 10.34
N VAL A 69 -7.17 3.34 9.13
CA VAL A 69 -6.25 2.27 8.71
C VAL A 69 -4.80 2.75 8.67
N ASN A 70 -4.53 4.00 8.28
CA ASN A 70 -3.18 4.55 8.31
C ASN A 70 -2.60 4.63 9.73
N GLN A 71 -3.42 4.93 10.74
CA GLN A 71 -2.96 4.94 12.13
C GLN A 71 -2.65 3.52 12.63
N ILE A 72 -3.46 2.53 12.24
CA ILE A 72 -3.17 1.12 12.52
C ILE A 72 -1.86 0.70 11.86
N LEU A 73 -1.64 1.08 10.60
CA LEU A 73 -0.40 0.78 9.87
C LEU A 73 0.82 1.42 10.56
N LYS A 74 0.73 2.70 10.95
CA LYS A 74 1.81 3.39 11.66
C LYS A 74 2.14 2.69 12.98
N ALA A 75 1.13 2.30 13.76
CA ALA A 75 1.34 1.59 15.01
C ALA A 75 2.00 0.22 14.78
N ALA A 76 1.52 -0.55 13.80
CA ALA A 76 2.10 -1.84 13.45
C ALA A 76 3.55 -1.70 12.97
N MET A 77 3.85 -0.71 12.12
CA MET A 77 5.21 -0.44 11.65
C MET A 77 6.14 -0.02 12.79
N ALA A 78 5.67 0.81 13.74
CA ALA A 78 6.47 1.22 14.88
C ALA A 78 6.84 0.02 15.78
N ILE A 79 5.88 -0.88 16.04
CA ILE A 79 6.14 -2.10 16.79
C ILE A 79 7.11 -3.01 16.03
N ASN A 80 6.90 -3.21 14.73
CA ASN A 80 7.79 -4.02 13.91
C ASN A 80 9.23 -3.48 13.91
N ALA A 81 9.40 -2.17 13.77
CA ALA A 81 10.70 -1.52 13.84
C ALA A 81 11.37 -1.67 15.21
N GLN A 82 10.60 -1.52 16.29
CA GLN A 82 11.12 -1.69 17.66
C GLN A 82 11.60 -3.12 17.90
N VAL A 83 10.79 -4.12 17.56
CA VAL A 83 11.16 -5.54 17.72
C VAL A 83 12.40 -5.86 16.89
N LEU A 84 12.46 -5.42 15.64
CA LEU A 84 13.64 -5.63 14.79
C LEU A 84 14.91 -4.98 15.35
N ALA A 85 14.80 -3.83 16.02
CA ALA A 85 15.94 -3.15 16.63
C ALA A 85 16.45 -3.84 17.91
N GLU A 86 15.61 -4.62 18.58
CA GLU A 86 15.97 -5.40 19.77
C GLU A 86 16.50 -6.81 19.44
N MET A 87 16.32 -7.26 18.20
CA MET A 87 16.82 -8.56 17.77
C MET A 87 18.35 -8.58 17.68
N GLU A 88 18.95 -9.68 18.12
CA GLU A 88 20.38 -9.92 17.96
C GLU A 88 20.74 -10.02 16.46
N ILE A 89 21.89 -9.44 16.10
CA ILE A 89 22.40 -9.51 14.73
C ILE A 89 22.92 -10.93 14.48
N PRO A 90 22.40 -11.66 13.48
CA PRO A 90 22.87 -13.02 13.19
C PRO A 90 24.36 -13.06 12.84
N GLU A 91 25.12 -14.03 13.36
CA GLU A 91 26.55 -14.18 13.05
C GLU A 91 26.81 -14.27 11.54
N SER A 92 25.96 -14.97 10.79
CA SER A 92 26.04 -15.05 9.33
C SER A 92 26.01 -13.68 8.63
N TYR A 93 25.30 -12.69 9.20
CA TYR A 93 25.31 -11.32 8.69
C TYR A 93 26.63 -10.63 9.02
N ILE A 94 27.15 -10.80 10.24
CA ILE A 94 28.44 -10.24 10.68
C ILE A 94 29.58 -10.79 9.81
N ASP A 95 29.62 -12.10 9.56
CA ASP A 95 30.63 -12.76 8.74
C ASP A 95 30.61 -12.29 7.28
N SER A 96 29.44 -11.86 6.79
CA SER A 96 29.26 -11.31 5.45
C SER A 96 29.69 -9.85 5.31
N LEU A 97 29.97 -9.15 6.42
CA LEU A 97 30.35 -7.75 6.37
C LEU A 97 31.69 -7.57 5.64
N PRO A 98 31.82 -6.52 4.82
CA PRO A 98 33.08 -6.22 4.17
C PRO A 98 34.17 -5.92 5.21
N LYS A 99 35.38 -6.44 4.97
CA LYS A 99 36.55 -6.34 5.87
C LYS A 99 37.03 -4.89 6.13
N VAL A 100 36.53 -3.91 5.38
CA VAL A 100 36.81 -2.48 5.56
C VAL A 100 35.48 -1.73 5.67
N SER A 101 35.30 -0.97 6.75
CA SER A 101 34.05 -0.24 7.06
C SER A 101 33.60 0.75 5.97
N ASN A 102 34.52 1.20 5.12
CA ASN A 102 34.24 2.15 4.04
C ASN A 102 33.72 1.49 2.77
N SER A 103 33.91 0.17 2.58
CA SER A 103 33.48 -0.51 1.35
C SER A 103 31.97 -0.60 1.20
N SER A 104 31.19 -0.65 2.29
CA SER A 104 29.72 -0.66 2.18
C SER A 104 29.14 0.72 1.83
N LEU A 105 29.75 1.81 2.30
CA LEU A 105 29.29 3.18 2.05
C LEU A 105 29.75 3.73 0.69
N THR A 106 30.95 3.40 0.22
CA THR A 106 31.45 3.90 -1.08
C THR A 106 30.72 3.27 -2.27
N TYR A 107 30.41 1.97 -2.21
CA TYR A 107 29.71 1.28 -3.32
C TYR A 107 28.26 1.76 -3.52
N LEU A 108 27.57 2.19 -2.46
CA LEU A 108 26.22 2.76 -2.58
C LEU A 108 26.22 4.20 -3.12
N ALA A 109 27.27 4.98 -2.83
CA ALA A 109 27.42 6.35 -3.31
C ALA A 109 27.79 6.42 -4.81
N GLU A 110 28.45 5.39 -5.35
CA GLU A 110 28.88 5.35 -6.75
C GLU A 110 27.79 4.87 -7.72
N ASN A 111 26.77 4.14 -7.24
CA ASN A 111 25.68 3.59 -8.08
C ASN A 111 24.39 4.45 -8.08
N GLN A 112 24.47 5.70 -7.62
CA GLN A 112 23.38 6.69 -7.70
C GLN A 112 23.75 7.93 -8.54
N LYS A 113 24.74 7.83 -9.43
CA LYS A 113 25.06 8.87 -10.42
C LYS A 113 24.82 8.40 -11.84
#